data_AF-A0A0R1NS86-F1
#
_entry.id   AF-A0A0R1NS86-F1
#
_cell.length_a   1.000
_cell.length_b   1.000
_cell.length_c   1.000
_cell.angle_alpha   90.00
_cell.angle_beta   90.00
_cell.angle_gamma   90.00
#
_symmetry.space_group_name_H-M   'P 1'
#
loop_
_entity.id
_entity.type
_entity.pdbx_description
1 polymer ?
#
loop_
_entity_poly.entity_id
_entity_poly.type
_entity_poly.pdbx_seq_one_letter_code
_entity_poly.pdbx_strand_id
1 'polypeptide(L)'
;MQKEWMKASVSYTLVNADHKKGVKHSFSNVAKDVKAEAVSAFGNILETLVDGDITDAAVTSTDRVTVDEKATAPATPVVPVA
;
A
#
# COMPACT_ATOMS: atom_id res chain seq x y z
N MET A 1 -17.97 -8.38 -4.69
CA MET A 1 -16.78 -7.54 -4.92
C MET A 1 -15.56 -8.38 -4.68
N GLN A 2 -14.74 -8.62 -5.70
CA GLN A 2 -13.49 -9.39 -5.58
C GLN A 2 -12.33 -8.41 -5.47
N LYS A 3 -11.53 -8.53 -4.41
CA LYS A 3 -10.32 -7.73 -4.19
C LYS A 3 -9.11 -8.63 -4.40
N GLU A 4 -8.27 -8.28 -5.37
CA GLU A 4 -7.02 -8.99 -5.64
C GLU A 4 -5.84 -8.11 -5.22
N TRP A 5 -4.96 -8.64 -4.40
CA TRP A 5 -3.77 -7.91 -3.94
C TRP A 5 -2.75 -7.81 -5.07
N MET A 6 -2.20 -6.62 -5.31
CA MET A 6 -1.18 -6.41 -6.35
C MET A 6 0.22 -6.26 -5.77
N LYS A 7 0.39 -5.33 -4.83
CA LYS A 7 1.71 -5.04 -4.24
C LYS A 7 1.57 -4.39 -2.87
N ALA A 8 2.58 -4.57 -2.04
CA ALA A 8 2.81 -3.74 -0.88
C ALA A 8 4.22 -3.14 -0.92
N SER A 9 4.35 -1.93 -0.36
CA SER A 9 5.61 -1.22 -0.22
C SER A 9 5.70 -0.57 1.15
N VAL A 10 6.91 -0.49 1.71
CA VAL A 10 7.17 0.25 2.95
C VAL A 10 8.09 1.43 2.65
N SER A 11 7.73 2.60 3.14
CA SER A 11 8.55 3.81 3.07
C SER A 11 9.06 4.17 4.46
N TYR A 12 10.35 4.47 4.58
CA TYR A 12 10.97 4.99 5.78
C TYR A 12 11.51 6.40 5.51
N THR A 13 11.32 7.30 6.46
CA THR A 13 11.93 8.63 6.42
C THR A 13 13.10 8.65 7.39
N LEU A 14 14.31 8.80 6.84
CA LEU A 14 15.56 8.85 7.60
C LEU A 14 16.04 10.29 7.72
N VAL A 15 16.41 10.72 8.92
CA VAL A 15 16.97 12.05 9.19
C VAL A 15 18.38 11.89 9.74
N ASN A 16 19.34 12.62 9.18
CA ASN A 16 20.71 12.67 9.68
C ASN A 16 21.29 14.09 9.56
N ALA A 17 22.54 14.27 10.01
CA ALA A 17 23.22 15.56 10.02
C ALA A 17 23.28 16.22 8.63
N ASP A 18 23.51 15.42 7.59
CA ASP A 18 23.55 15.84 6.18
C ASP A 18 22.15 16.06 5.58
N HIS A 19 21.13 15.33 6.04
CA HIS A 19 19.77 15.39 5.52
C HIS A 19 18.75 15.77 6.60
N LYS A 20 18.89 16.99 7.13
CA LYS A 20 17.99 17.57 8.15
C LYS A 20 16.51 17.66 7.76
N LYS A 21 16.19 17.61 6.46
CA LYS A 21 14.81 17.60 5.96
C LYS A 21 14.21 16.20 5.85
N GLY A 22 15.01 15.15 6.12
CA GLY A 22 14.63 13.76 5.95
C GLY A 22 14.74 13.29 4.49
N VAL A 23 15.24 12.08 4.29
CA VAL A 23 15.23 11.36 3.01
C VAL A 23 14.29 10.18 3.12
N LYS A 24 13.39 10.05 2.13
CA LYS A 24 12.47 8.92 2.07
C LYS A 24 13.09 7.76 1.27
N HIS A 25 13.22 6.61 1.91
CA HIS A 25 13.61 5.35 1.27
C HIS A 25 12.39 4.43 1.18
N SER A 26 12.06 3.97 -0.04
CA SER A 26 10.91 3.10 -0.26
C SER A 26 11.34 1.73 -0.77
N PHE A 27 10.87 0.69 -0.09
CA PHE A 27 11.11 -0.72 -0.42
C PHE A 27 9.83 -1.32 -0.98
N SER A 28 9.91 -1.86 -2.20
CA SER A 28 8.78 -2.50 -2.89
C SER A 28 8.78 -4.01 -2.67
N ASN A 29 7.67 -4.68 -3.05
CA ASN A 29 7.49 -6.13 -2.95
C ASN A 29 7.52 -6.67 -1.51
N VAL A 30 6.95 -5.90 -0.58
CA VAL A 30 6.75 -6.36 0.79
C VAL A 30 5.58 -7.34 0.84
N ALA A 31 5.60 -8.27 1.80
CA ALA A 31 4.49 -9.18 2.02
C ALA A 31 3.18 -8.41 2.28
N LYS A 32 2.07 -8.94 1.76
CA LYS A 32 0.73 -8.35 1.94
C LYS A 32 0.39 -8.07 3.40
N ASP A 33 0.70 -9.04 4.27
CA ASP A 33 0.36 -9.03 5.70
C ASP A 33 1.58 -8.67 6.56
N VAL A 34 2.39 -7.71 6.11
CA VAL A 34 3.53 -7.24 6.91
C VAL A 34 3.04 -6.63 8.21
N LYS A 35 3.57 -7.12 9.33
CA LYS A 35 3.23 -6.64 10.67
C LYS A 35 4.07 -5.43 11.05
N ALA A 36 3.51 -4.58 11.91
CA ALA A 36 4.22 -3.43 12.47
C ALA A 36 5.54 -3.82 13.15
N GLU A 37 5.57 -4.96 13.86
CA GLU A 37 6.79 -5.49 14.49
C GLU A 37 7.92 -5.75 13.49
N ALA A 38 7.60 -6.30 12.31
CA ALA A 38 8.58 -6.55 11.26
C ALA A 38 9.07 -5.25 10.61
N VAL A 39 8.17 -4.27 10.44
CA VAL A 39 8.50 -2.93 9.94
C VAL A 39 9.42 -2.20 10.91
N SER A 40 9.15 -2.25 12.21
CA SER A 40 10.00 -1.66 13.24
C SER A 40 11.35 -2.37 13.35
N ALA A 41 11.37 -3.71 13.32
CA ALA A 41 12.62 -4.47 13.36
C ALA A 41 13.51 -4.15 12.16
N PHE A 42 12.94 -4.04 10.96
CA PHE A 42 13.68 -3.62 9.78
C PHE A 42 14.14 -2.16 9.87
N GLY A 43 13.34 -1.28 10.45
CA GLY A 43 13.72 0.10 10.75
C GLY A 43 14.96 0.18 11.64
N ASN A 44 14.99 -0.54 12.76
CA ASN A 44 16.14 -0.58 13.67
C ASN A 44 17.41 -1.10 12.97
N ILE A 45 17.27 -2.07 12.06
CA ILE A 45 18.39 -2.56 11.25
C ILE A 45 18.91 -1.44 10.35
N LEU A 46 18.02 -0.69 9.68
CA LEU A 46 18.41 0.44 8.83
C LEU A 46 19.11 1.54 9.63
N GLU A 47 18.64 1.88 10.83
CA GLU A 47 19.30 2.83 11.75
C GLU A 47 20.68 2.34 12.22
N THR A 48 20.88 1.01 12.32
CA THR A 48 22.21 0.45 12.64
C THR A 48 23.17 0.51 11.46
N LEU A 49 22.65 0.44 10.24
CA LEU A 49 23.45 0.45 9.01
C LEU A 49 23.76 1.87 8.51
N VAL A 50 22.90 2.83 8.84
CA VAL A 50 22.99 4.20 8.34
C VAL A 50 23.08 5.14 9.54
N ASP A 51 24.06 6.04 9.54
CA ASP A 51 24.19 7.07 10.56
C ASP A 51 23.01 8.06 10.42
N GLY A 52 21.89 7.75 11.09
CA GLY A 52 20.63 8.49 11.02
C GLY A 52 19.47 7.77 11.70
N ASP A 53 18.48 8.56 12.14
CA ASP A 53 17.28 8.08 12.84
C ASP A 53 16.09 7.99 11.87
N ILE A 54 15.26 6.96 12.05
CA ILE A 54 13.99 6.82 11.33
C ILE A 54 12.88 7.52 12.11
N THR A 55 12.31 8.57 11.50
CA THR A 55 11.25 9.36 12.15
C THR A 55 9.85 8.92 11.73
N ASP A 56 9.72 8.23 10.61
CA ASP A 56 8.44 7.80 10.05
C ASP A 56 8.58 6.51 9.25
N ALA A 57 7.59 5.63 9.38
CA ALA A 57 7.47 4.41 8.60
C ALA A 57 6.03 4.21 8.13
N ALA A 58 5.83 4.08 6.83
CA ALA A 58 4.52 3.96 6.20
C ALA A 58 4.43 2.72 5.31
N VAL A 59 3.46 1.85 5.58
CA VAL A 59 3.14 0.70 4.70
C VAL A 59 2.00 1.09 3.77
N THR A 60 2.20 0.89 2.47
CA THR A 60 1.20 1.12 1.44
C THR A 60 0.88 -0.20 0.75
N SER A 61 -0.39 -0.62 0.77
CA SER A 61 -0.90 -1.76 -0.01
C SER A 61 -1.74 -1.25 -1.18
N THR A 62 -1.61 -1.90 -2.33
CA THR A 62 -2.45 -1.66 -3.51
C THR A 62 -3.24 -2.91 -3.83
N ASP A 63 -4.56 -2.78 -3.83
CA ASP A 63 -5.52 -3.83 -4.16
C ASP A 63 -6.32 -3.44 -5.41
N ARG A 64 -6.48 -4.38 -6.33
CA ARG A 64 -7.38 -4.26 -7.49
C ARG A 64 -8.79 -4.61 -7.06
N VAL A 65 -9.74 -3.73 -7.36
CA VAL A 65 -11.17 -3.98 -7.14
C VAL A 65 -11.84 -4.17 -8.49
N THR A 66 -12.40 -5.36 -8.73
CA THR A 66 -13.21 -5.61 -9.93
C THR A 66 -14.67 -5.27 -9.62
N VAL A 67 -15.23 -4.30 -10.35
CA VAL A 67 -16.65 -3.97 -10.33
C VAL A 67 -17.30 -4.70 -11.50
N ASP A 68 -18.16 -5.66 -11.20
CA ASP A 68 -18.88 -6.44 -12.21
C ASP A 68 -19.90 -5.52 -12.90
N GLU A 69 -19.60 -5.05 -14.11
CA GLU A 69 -20.53 -4.35 -14.98
C GLU A 69 -21.46 -5.38 -15.66
N LYS A 70 -22.32 -6.01 -14.88
CA LYS A 70 -23.47 -6.75 -15.44
C LYS A 70 -24.77 -6.36 -14.76
N ALA A 71 -25.06 -5.06 -14.79
CA ALA A 71 -26.42 -4.56 -14.66
C ALA A 71 -26.50 -3.17 -15.30
N THR A 72 -26.64 -3.12 -16.62
CA THR A 72 -27.59 -2.26 -17.35
C THR A 72 -27.35 -2.41 -18.86
N ALA A 73 -28.25 -3.14 -19.53
CA ALA A 73 -28.59 -2.82 -20.90
C ALA A 73 -30.06 -2.34 -20.87
N PRO A 74 -30.37 -1.11 -21.30
CA PRO A 74 -31.73 -0.62 -21.35
C PRO A 74 -32.44 -1.05 -22.65
N ALA A 75 -33.78 -1.05 -22.62
CA ALA A 75 -34.77 -1.31 -23.69
C ALA A 75 -35.11 -2.79 -23.95
N THR A 76 -36.36 -3.24 -23.75
CA THR A 76 -37.55 -2.75 -24.46
C THR A 76 -38.83 -2.94 -23.61
N PRO A 77 -39.82 -2.02 -23.63
CA PRO A 77 -41.07 -2.19 -22.89
C PRO A 77 -42.02 -3.13 -23.65
N VAL A 78 -42.51 -4.19 -23.01
CA VAL A 78 -43.71 -4.91 -23.49
C VAL A 78 -44.74 -5.00 -22.37
N VAL A 79 -45.89 -4.43 -22.70
CA VAL A 79 -47.11 -4.13 -21.93
C VAL A 79 -47.95 -5.43 -21.80
N PRO A 80 -48.84 -5.60 -20.81
CA PRO A 80 -49.10 -6.89 -20.15
C PRO A 80 -50.16 -7.79 -20.81
N VAL A 81 -50.06 -9.07 -20.41
CA VAL A 81 -51.03 -10.17 -20.32
C VAL A 81 -52.48 -9.93 -20.80
N ALA A 82 -52.95 -10.89 -21.61
CA ALA A 82 -54.33 -11.37 -21.64
C ALA A 82 -54.34 -12.88 -21.35
#